data_AF-A0A3C1YKD6-F1
#
_entry.id   AF-A0A3C1YKD6-F1
#
_cell.length_a   1.000
_cell.length_b   1.000
_cell.length_c   1.000
_cell.angle_alpha   90.00
_cell.angle_beta   90.00
_cell.angle_gamma   90.00
#
_symmetry.space_group_name_H-M   'P 1'
#
loop_
_entity.id
_entity.type
_entity.pdbx_description
1 polymer ?
#
loop_
_entity_poly.entity_id
_entity_poly.type
_entity_poly.pdbx_seq_one_letter_code
_entity_poly.pdbx_strand_id
1 'polypeptide(L)'
;GGATYTGYLNADYVIDYDSTVSTGVEDTESIADFKGYLKEQGFPESYHAALTALHEKHPKWVFKAFNTGLDWNTALDNESLPGGNLISNTRTNAWKSFETGAYNYKTDSFIVYDGSTWVTASKAAVAYYMDPRNFLDENNIFQFEILDYNPKYQNIAGIENILKGTAMYNTTFDYIDDAGNTVTTSYAKAFLAAAAYSEVSPYHLASRAKQEITTGSTTLSNSVSGTFAGFEGLYNFYNIGAYNSTVAGGAIANGLKYAKSGSTSATLNTNSLIPWNNRYRSIVGGAYIIGYSYIARGQNTIYLQKFNMTQKSTYAHQYMSNVEAPYSEGRRVAAAYLSMEETPIVFSIPVYNNMPAEKVSAPAAVSNPNNYLSALSVKDNNGNELILTPTFTVCGSETFDLIVDSTVESVSVEAATVSKKASVAGTGVFTIASGINTVTVVVTAEDGNTRFYTINIVKQ
;
A
#
# COMPACT_ATOMS: atom_id res chain seq x y z
N GLY A 1 35.20 -10.36 49.80
CA GLY A 1 34.24 -11.49 49.88
C GLY A 1 33.06 -11.14 49.02
N GLY A 2 32.88 -11.83 47.89
CA GLY A 2 31.73 -11.63 47.01
C GLY A 2 30.58 -12.50 47.51
N ALA A 3 29.46 -11.89 47.87
CA ALA A 3 28.26 -12.62 48.24
C ALA A 3 27.65 -13.28 46.99
N THR A 4 27.32 -14.56 47.11
CA THR A 4 26.53 -15.30 46.10
C THR A 4 25.07 -15.19 46.49
N TYR A 5 24.21 -14.79 45.56
CA TYR A 5 22.76 -14.79 45.76
C TYR A 5 22.15 -15.94 44.97
N THR A 6 21.25 -16.68 45.63
CA THR A 6 20.46 -17.74 45.00
C THR A 6 19.00 -17.28 44.97
N GLY A 7 18.36 -17.36 43.81
CA GLY A 7 16.94 -17.06 43.62
C GLY A 7 16.32 -18.07 42.68
N TYR A 8 15.00 -18.21 42.75
CA TYR A 8 14.21 -19.10 41.88
C TYR A 8 13.48 -18.24 40.83
N LEU A 9 13.57 -18.65 39.56
CA LEU A 9 12.82 -18.05 38.45
C LEU A 9 11.70 -19.03 38.04
N ASN A 10 10.54 -18.50 37.64
CA ASN A 10 9.47 -19.32 37.09
C ASN A 10 9.90 -19.84 35.69
N ALA A 11 9.75 -21.14 35.45
CA ALA A 11 10.16 -21.83 34.23
C ALA A 11 9.52 -21.25 32.95
N ASP A 12 8.35 -20.62 33.04
CA ASP A 12 7.68 -19.96 31.91
C ASP A 12 8.43 -18.71 31.39
N TYR A 13 9.40 -18.20 32.15
CA TYR A 13 10.31 -17.11 31.73
C TYR A 13 11.71 -17.60 31.32
N VAL A 14 11.93 -18.92 31.31
CA VAL A 14 13.16 -19.53 30.80
C VAL A 14 12.91 -19.89 29.34
N ILE A 15 13.27 -18.98 28.43
CA ILE A 15 13.41 -19.34 27.02
C ILE A 15 14.72 -20.13 26.92
N ASP A 16 14.59 -21.44 26.72
CA ASP A 16 15.72 -22.29 26.31
C ASP A 16 16.14 -21.85 24.91
N TYR A 17 17.11 -20.93 24.86
CA TYR A 17 17.68 -20.45 23.62
C TYR A 17 18.67 -21.53 23.18
N ASP A 18 18.21 -22.40 22.27
CA ASP A 18 19.08 -23.35 21.59
C ASP A 18 20.31 -22.59 21.07
N SER A 19 21.45 -22.91 21.68
CA SER A 19 22.74 -22.25 21.48
C SER A 19 23.46 -22.72 20.22
N THR A 20 22.73 -23.34 19.29
CA THR A 20 23.25 -23.75 17.98
C THR A 20 23.28 -22.63 16.94
N VAL A 21 22.80 -21.42 17.22
CA VAL A 21 23.18 -20.26 16.41
C VAL A 21 24.56 -19.78 16.86
N SER A 22 25.56 -20.45 16.31
CA SER A 22 26.97 -20.06 16.31
C SER A 22 27.11 -18.54 16.21
N THR A 23 27.79 -17.96 17.20
CA THR A 23 28.29 -16.58 17.17
C THR A 23 29.63 -16.50 16.43
N GLY A 24 29.87 -17.40 15.47
CA GLY A 24 31.00 -17.36 14.56
C GLY A 24 30.65 -16.54 13.32
N VAL A 25 31.14 -15.29 13.28
CA VAL A 25 31.46 -14.66 12.00
C VAL A 25 32.72 -15.37 11.51
N GLU A 26 32.54 -16.51 10.82
CA GLU A 26 33.52 -16.99 9.87
C GLU A 26 33.10 -16.50 8.48
N ASP A 27 34.05 -15.84 7.83
CA ASP A 27 33.95 -15.38 6.45
C ASP A 27 33.51 -16.52 5.52
N THR A 28 32.49 -16.22 4.72
CA THR A 28 32.00 -17.00 3.57
C THR A 28 31.39 -18.36 3.89
N GLU A 29 30.10 -18.38 4.23
CA GLU A 29 29.26 -19.54 3.87
C GLU A 29 29.47 -19.81 2.37
N SER A 30 29.74 -21.05 1.96
CA SER A 30 29.90 -21.31 0.53
C SER A 30 28.55 -21.06 -0.17
N ILE A 31 28.57 -20.61 -1.44
CA ILE A 31 27.32 -20.44 -2.22
C ILE A 31 26.49 -21.75 -2.26
N ALA A 32 27.15 -22.92 -2.12
CA ALA A 32 26.48 -24.20 -2.02
C ALA A 32 25.70 -24.35 -0.70
N ASP A 33 26.30 -23.91 0.42
CA ASP A 33 25.67 -23.92 1.74
C ASP A 33 24.50 -22.91 1.79
N PHE A 34 24.68 -21.71 1.24
CA PHE A 34 23.61 -20.71 1.16
C PHE A 34 22.40 -21.20 0.33
N LYS A 35 22.64 -21.90 -0.79
CA LYS A 35 21.55 -22.55 -1.56
C LYS A 35 20.86 -23.65 -0.77
N GLY A 36 21.60 -24.36 0.10
CA GLY A 36 21.04 -25.30 1.07
C GLY A 36 20.13 -24.58 2.08
N TYR A 37 20.63 -23.49 2.67
CA TYR A 37 19.88 -22.62 3.57
C TYR A 37 18.57 -22.12 2.96
N LEU A 38 18.58 -21.63 1.70
CA LEU A 38 17.35 -21.17 1.03
C LEU A 38 16.31 -22.29 0.87
N LYS A 39 16.75 -23.53 0.63
CA LYS A 39 15.85 -24.69 0.56
C LYS A 39 15.28 -25.05 1.93
N GLU A 40 16.11 -25.02 2.97
CA GLU A 40 15.67 -25.26 4.35
C GLU A 40 14.67 -24.20 4.83
N GLN A 41 14.87 -22.93 4.46
CA GLN A 41 13.90 -21.87 4.69
C GLN A 41 12.58 -22.09 3.92
N GLY A 42 12.57 -22.94 2.89
CA GLY A 42 11.37 -23.22 2.09
C GLY A 42 11.14 -22.24 0.95
N PHE A 43 12.16 -21.51 0.49
CA PHE A 43 12.02 -20.66 -0.69
C PHE A 43 11.84 -21.50 -1.97
N PRO A 44 10.84 -21.18 -2.83
CA PRO A 44 10.75 -21.76 -4.16
C PRO A 44 11.98 -21.40 -5.02
N GLU A 45 12.32 -22.27 -5.99
CA GLU A 45 13.49 -22.08 -6.86
C GLU A 45 13.50 -20.72 -7.57
N SER A 46 12.32 -20.17 -7.91
CA SER A 46 12.17 -18.85 -8.56
C SER A 46 12.72 -17.68 -7.73
N TYR A 47 13.01 -17.87 -6.43
CA TYR A 47 13.62 -16.85 -5.56
C TYR A 47 15.15 -16.95 -5.53
N HIS A 48 15.71 -18.14 -5.78
CA HIS A 48 17.09 -18.47 -5.38
C HIS A 48 18.13 -17.61 -6.09
N ALA A 49 17.95 -17.32 -7.37
CA ALA A 49 18.91 -16.52 -8.14
C ALA A 49 19.05 -15.10 -7.58
N ALA A 50 17.93 -14.43 -7.30
CA ALA A 50 17.95 -13.07 -6.78
C ALA A 50 18.49 -13.00 -5.34
N LEU A 51 18.09 -13.95 -4.48
CA LEU A 51 18.59 -14.00 -3.10
C LEU A 51 20.08 -14.35 -3.03
N THR A 52 20.57 -15.24 -3.90
CA THR A 52 22.00 -15.55 -4.00
C THR A 52 22.79 -14.32 -4.41
N ALA A 53 22.33 -13.59 -5.44
CA ALA A 53 22.98 -12.35 -5.89
C ALA A 53 23.00 -11.26 -4.82
N LEU A 54 22.00 -11.22 -3.94
CA LEU A 54 21.98 -10.33 -2.78
C LEU A 54 22.94 -10.77 -1.69
N HIS A 55 22.97 -12.07 -1.36
CA HIS A 55 23.88 -12.62 -0.36
C HIS A 55 25.36 -12.46 -0.74
N GLU A 56 25.71 -12.63 -2.01
CA GLU A 56 27.07 -12.39 -2.53
C GLU A 56 27.55 -10.95 -2.27
N LYS A 57 26.63 -9.97 -2.30
CA LYS A 57 26.94 -8.56 -2.05
C LYS A 57 26.84 -8.18 -0.58
N HIS A 58 25.91 -8.82 0.14
CA HIS A 58 25.57 -8.54 1.52
C HIS A 58 25.56 -9.85 2.34
N PRO A 59 26.74 -10.43 2.63
CA PRO A 59 26.82 -11.77 3.24
C PRO A 59 26.23 -11.83 4.66
N LYS A 60 26.08 -10.67 5.32
CA LYS A 60 25.47 -10.54 6.66
C LYS A 60 23.95 -10.41 6.62
N TRP A 61 23.34 -10.24 5.45
CA TRP A 61 21.89 -10.20 5.32
C TRP A 61 21.31 -11.60 5.46
N VAL A 62 20.22 -11.70 6.22
CA VAL A 62 19.54 -12.95 6.54
C VAL A 62 18.17 -12.95 5.87
N PHE A 63 17.89 -13.98 5.07
CA PHE A 63 16.63 -14.09 4.32
C PHE A 63 15.77 -15.21 4.88
N LYS A 64 14.66 -14.87 5.52
CA LYS A 64 13.70 -15.82 6.07
C LYS A 64 12.47 -15.88 5.19
N ALA A 65 12.02 -17.09 4.84
CA ALA A 65 10.77 -17.24 4.14
C ALA A 65 9.60 -17.07 5.12
N PHE A 66 8.66 -16.21 4.76
CA PHE A 66 7.36 -16.13 5.43
C PHE A 66 6.34 -16.91 4.61
N ASN A 67 6.16 -18.19 4.95
CA ASN A 67 5.15 -19.03 4.35
C ASN A 67 3.76 -18.53 4.76
N THR A 68 3.06 -17.86 3.85
CA THR A 68 1.77 -17.21 4.15
C THR A 68 0.68 -18.24 4.45
N GLY A 69 0.80 -19.45 3.89
CA GLY A 69 -0.24 -20.48 3.89
C GLY A 69 -1.42 -20.15 2.97
N LEU A 70 -1.36 -19.05 2.23
CA LEU A 70 -2.44 -18.55 1.38
C LEU A 70 -2.19 -18.96 -0.07
N ASP A 71 -3.27 -19.34 -0.76
CA ASP A 71 -3.26 -19.53 -2.21
C ASP A 71 -3.09 -18.18 -2.93
N TRP A 72 -2.16 -18.12 -3.88
CA TRP A 72 -1.82 -16.90 -4.61
C TRP A 72 -3.02 -16.27 -5.32
N ASN A 73 -3.83 -17.06 -6.02
CA ASN A 73 -4.96 -16.52 -6.79
C ASN A 73 -6.05 -16.01 -5.85
N THR A 74 -6.30 -16.73 -4.77
CA THR A 74 -7.25 -16.32 -3.72
C THR A 74 -6.80 -15.00 -3.07
N ALA A 75 -5.52 -14.87 -2.72
CA ALA A 75 -4.98 -13.62 -2.17
C ALA A 75 -5.13 -12.47 -3.17
N LEU A 76 -4.77 -12.71 -4.44
CA LEU A 76 -4.88 -11.72 -5.50
C LEU A 76 -6.33 -11.24 -5.72
N ASP A 77 -7.30 -12.15 -5.70
CA ASP A 77 -8.73 -11.80 -5.87
C ASP A 77 -9.24 -10.92 -4.72
N ASN A 78 -8.86 -11.25 -3.47
CA ASN A 78 -9.24 -10.44 -2.31
C ASN A 78 -8.58 -9.06 -2.33
N GLU A 79 -7.31 -8.97 -2.73
CA GLU A 79 -6.59 -7.70 -2.86
C GLU A 79 -7.05 -6.87 -4.07
N SER A 80 -7.72 -7.47 -5.05
CA SER A 80 -8.14 -6.78 -6.28
C SER A 80 -9.58 -6.25 -6.24
N LEU A 81 -10.25 -6.30 -5.09
CA LEU A 81 -11.61 -5.77 -4.94
C LEU A 81 -11.65 -4.24 -5.17
N PRO A 82 -12.70 -3.70 -5.83
CA PRO A 82 -12.85 -2.25 -6.03
C PRO A 82 -12.75 -1.45 -4.73
N GLY A 83 -11.85 -0.46 -4.73
CA GLY A 83 -11.58 0.38 -3.55
C GLY A 83 -10.61 -0.21 -2.52
N GLY A 84 -10.16 -1.46 -2.67
CA GLY A 84 -9.20 -2.09 -1.77
C GLY A 84 -7.78 -1.55 -1.97
N ASN A 85 -7.15 -1.94 -3.08
CA ASN A 85 -5.86 -1.41 -3.49
C ASN A 85 -6.02 -0.25 -4.47
N LEU A 86 -5.40 0.88 -4.13
CA LEU A 86 -5.49 2.13 -4.88
C LEU A 86 -4.17 2.45 -5.56
N ILE A 87 -4.28 3.22 -6.64
CA ILE A 87 -3.16 3.73 -7.42
C ILE A 87 -3.49 5.13 -7.97
N SER A 88 -2.47 5.92 -8.29
CA SER A 88 -2.68 7.25 -8.86
C SER A 88 -3.37 7.18 -10.22
N ASN A 89 -4.41 8.00 -10.42
CA ASN A 89 -5.13 8.09 -11.69
C ASN A 89 -4.26 8.63 -12.85
N THR A 90 -3.11 9.21 -12.54
CA THR A 90 -2.10 9.64 -13.52
C THR A 90 -1.37 8.48 -14.19
N ARG A 91 -1.45 7.26 -13.62
CA ARG A 91 -0.89 6.05 -14.22
C ARG A 91 -1.66 5.68 -15.49
N THR A 92 -0.98 4.95 -16.38
CA THR A 92 -1.59 4.47 -17.63
C THR A 92 -2.71 3.47 -17.33
N ASN A 93 -3.60 3.24 -18.30
CA ASN A 93 -4.77 2.36 -18.15
C ASN A 93 -4.40 0.95 -17.68
N ALA A 94 -3.21 0.45 -18.03
CA ALA A 94 -2.74 -0.87 -17.63
C ALA A 94 -2.68 -1.09 -16.12
N TRP A 95 -2.48 0.00 -15.37
CA TRP A 95 -2.36 -0.01 -13.93
C TRP A 95 -3.68 0.21 -13.20
N LYS A 96 -4.76 0.54 -13.92
CA LYS A 96 -6.06 0.95 -13.36
C LYS A 96 -7.13 -0.06 -13.72
N SER A 97 -8.06 -0.31 -12.81
CA SER A 97 -9.10 -1.33 -13.01
C SER A 97 -10.28 -0.80 -13.84
N PHE A 98 -10.68 -1.56 -14.85
CA PHE A 98 -11.92 -1.36 -15.64
C PHE A 98 -13.10 -2.20 -15.12
N GLU A 99 -12.90 -2.93 -14.01
CA GLU A 99 -13.93 -3.76 -13.39
C GLU A 99 -15.12 -2.94 -12.89
N THR A 100 -16.25 -3.63 -12.70
CA THR A 100 -17.44 -3.01 -12.12
C THR A 100 -17.12 -2.44 -10.74
N GLY A 101 -17.50 -1.18 -10.51
CA GLY A 101 -17.17 -0.43 -9.30
C GLY A 101 -15.85 0.35 -9.36
N ALA A 102 -14.95 0.06 -10.31
CA ALA A 102 -13.71 0.80 -10.50
C ALA A 102 -13.77 1.82 -11.66
N TYR A 103 -14.65 1.59 -12.64
CA TYR A 103 -14.76 2.42 -13.84
C TYR A 103 -16.22 2.72 -14.21
N ASN A 104 -16.50 3.98 -14.54
CA ASN A 104 -17.81 4.43 -14.97
C ASN A 104 -17.88 4.49 -16.50
N TYR A 105 -18.42 3.44 -17.10
CA TYR A 105 -18.63 3.33 -18.55
C TYR A 105 -19.58 4.39 -19.11
N LYS A 106 -20.44 5.03 -18.28
CA LYS A 106 -21.33 6.10 -18.73
C LYS A 106 -20.62 7.43 -18.97
N THR A 107 -19.52 7.66 -18.27
CA THR A 107 -18.77 8.94 -18.30
C THR A 107 -17.33 8.79 -18.77
N ASP A 108 -16.93 7.59 -19.20
CA ASP A 108 -15.56 7.26 -19.63
C ASP A 108 -14.48 7.54 -18.56
N SER A 109 -14.82 7.38 -17.27
CA SER A 109 -13.94 7.83 -16.17
C SER A 109 -13.76 6.79 -15.07
N PHE A 110 -12.55 6.70 -14.52
CA PHE A 110 -12.26 5.89 -13.33
C PHE A 110 -12.93 6.48 -12.08
N ILE A 111 -13.40 5.61 -11.19
CA ILE A 111 -14.04 5.99 -9.93
C ILE A 111 -12.96 6.31 -8.89
N VAL A 112 -13.05 7.51 -8.31
CA VAL A 112 -12.12 7.98 -7.27
C VAL A 112 -12.61 7.47 -5.92
N TYR A 113 -11.70 6.82 -5.17
CA TYR A 113 -11.97 6.23 -3.85
C TYR A 113 -11.31 7.02 -2.71
N ASP A 114 -10.21 7.73 -2.97
CA ASP A 114 -9.53 8.57 -1.98
C ASP A 114 -9.00 9.86 -2.61
N GLY A 115 -9.13 10.96 -1.87
CA GLY A 115 -8.83 12.31 -2.33
C GLY A 115 -9.53 12.65 -3.65
N SER A 116 -8.78 13.21 -4.60
CA SER A 116 -9.26 13.55 -5.94
C SER A 116 -8.62 12.73 -7.05
N THR A 117 -7.68 11.84 -6.72
CA THR A 117 -6.79 11.21 -7.71
C THR A 117 -6.53 9.73 -7.48
N TRP A 118 -6.99 9.11 -6.39
CA TRP A 118 -6.74 7.68 -6.15
C TRP A 118 -7.89 6.83 -6.63
N VAL A 119 -7.58 5.89 -7.53
CA VAL A 119 -8.54 4.99 -8.18
C VAL A 119 -8.12 3.54 -7.94
N THR A 120 -9.01 2.59 -8.20
CA THR A 120 -8.71 1.16 -8.00
C THR A 120 -7.57 0.69 -8.92
N ALA A 121 -6.56 0.04 -8.36
CA ALA A 121 -5.48 -0.60 -9.10
C ALA A 121 -6.00 -1.80 -9.92
N SER A 122 -5.46 -2.03 -11.11
CA SER A 122 -5.80 -3.23 -11.90
C SER A 122 -5.32 -4.50 -11.17
N LYS A 123 -5.99 -5.63 -11.40
CA LYS A 123 -5.54 -6.93 -10.89
C LYS A 123 -4.10 -7.26 -11.32
N ALA A 124 -3.68 -6.84 -12.51
CA ALA A 124 -2.29 -6.96 -12.96
C ALA A 124 -1.31 -6.10 -12.14
N ALA A 125 -1.69 -4.87 -11.78
CA ALA A 125 -0.89 -4.02 -10.91
C ALA A 125 -0.76 -4.59 -9.50
N VAL A 126 -1.86 -5.09 -8.93
CA VAL A 126 -1.85 -5.76 -7.62
C VAL A 126 -0.96 -7.00 -7.67
N ALA A 127 -1.08 -7.84 -8.71
CA ALA A 127 -0.24 -9.02 -8.87
C ALA A 127 1.26 -8.67 -8.96
N TYR A 128 1.61 -7.59 -9.67
CA TYR A 128 3.00 -7.13 -9.76
C TYR A 128 3.58 -6.72 -8.39
N TYR A 129 2.82 -5.93 -7.61
CA TYR A 129 3.28 -5.45 -6.30
C TYR A 129 3.18 -6.49 -5.18
N MET A 130 2.29 -7.47 -5.32
CA MET A 130 2.15 -8.59 -4.39
C MET A 130 3.22 -9.67 -4.63
N ASP A 131 3.90 -9.69 -5.77
CA ASP A 131 4.94 -10.68 -6.06
C ASP A 131 6.29 -10.25 -5.47
N PRO A 132 6.79 -10.90 -4.41
CA PRO A 132 8.01 -10.44 -3.73
C PRO A 132 9.24 -10.52 -4.63
N ARG A 133 9.23 -11.42 -5.62
CA ARG A 133 10.34 -11.65 -6.57
C ARG A 133 10.62 -10.43 -7.44
N ASN A 134 9.67 -9.50 -7.56
CA ASN A 134 9.87 -8.24 -8.28
C ASN A 134 10.76 -7.24 -7.54
N PHE A 135 11.04 -7.48 -6.25
CA PHE A 135 11.69 -6.52 -5.38
C PHE A 135 12.91 -7.09 -4.64
N LEU A 136 13.41 -8.23 -5.08
CA LEU A 136 14.62 -8.86 -4.54
C LEU A 136 15.88 -8.26 -5.19
N ASP A 137 16.11 -6.99 -4.88
CA ASP A 137 17.32 -6.25 -5.22
C ASP A 137 17.74 -5.33 -4.06
N GLU A 138 18.95 -4.79 -4.13
CA GLU A 138 19.59 -4.04 -3.04
C GLU A 138 18.81 -2.80 -2.60
N ASN A 139 17.90 -2.28 -3.42
CA ASN A 139 17.13 -1.08 -3.12
C ASN A 139 15.71 -1.40 -2.67
N ASN A 140 15.11 -2.46 -3.21
CA ASN A 140 13.67 -2.71 -3.09
C ASN A 140 13.31 -3.79 -2.05
N ILE A 141 14.30 -4.55 -1.57
CA ILE A 141 14.08 -5.63 -0.60
C ILE A 141 13.64 -5.14 0.79
N PHE A 142 13.92 -3.89 1.12
CA PHE A 142 13.65 -3.29 2.44
C PHE A 142 12.16 -3.20 2.80
N GLN A 143 11.25 -3.40 1.86
CA GLN A 143 9.83 -3.60 2.19
C GLN A 143 9.57 -4.89 3.00
N PHE A 144 10.51 -5.83 2.96
CA PHE A 144 10.51 -7.10 3.68
C PHE A 144 11.39 -7.08 4.93
N GLU A 145 12.02 -5.96 5.28
CA GLU A 145 12.82 -5.86 6.52
C GLU A 145 11.93 -6.16 7.73
N ILE A 146 12.42 -7.02 8.63
CA ILE A 146 11.76 -7.29 9.90
C ILE A 146 11.81 -6.02 10.77
N LEU A 147 10.63 -5.56 11.15
CA LEU A 147 10.43 -4.36 11.94
C LEU A 147 10.36 -4.65 13.45
N ASP A 148 10.59 -5.89 13.88
CA ASP A 148 10.80 -6.26 15.28
C ASP A 148 12.16 -5.74 15.81
N TYR A 149 12.20 -5.46 17.11
CA TYR A 149 13.44 -5.08 17.78
C TYR A 149 14.38 -6.28 17.91
N ASN A 150 15.62 -6.13 17.44
CA ASN A 150 16.69 -7.09 17.62
C ASN A 150 17.93 -6.40 18.22
N PRO A 151 18.17 -6.54 19.54
CA PRO A 151 19.27 -5.86 20.22
C PRO A 151 20.66 -6.36 19.79
N LYS A 152 20.77 -7.49 19.07
CA LYS A 152 22.07 -8.03 18.63
C LYS A 152 22.78 -7.12 17.64
N TYR A 153 22.02 -6.36 16.85
CA TYR A 153 22.58 -5.49 15.82
C TYR A 153 21.97 -4.10 15.77
N GLN A 154 20.76 -3.92 16.30
CA GLN A 154 20.10 -2.62 16.29
C GLN A 154 20.59 -1.77 17.48
N ASN A 155 21.54 -0.88 17.20
CA ASN A 155 22.30 -0.11 18.20
C ASN A 155 22.31 1.40 17.91
N ILE A 156 22.85 2.18 18.87
CA ILE A 156 22.93 3.65 18.80
C ILE A 156 23.64 4.15 17.54
N ALA A 157 24.74 3.53 17.12
CA ALA A 157 25.50 3.98 15.96
C ALA A 157 24.67 3.90 14.67
N GLY A 158 23.90 2.82 14.49
CA GLY A 158 22.98 2.72 13.37
C GLY A 158 21.83 3.73 13.43
N ILE A 159 21.31 4.02 14.62
CA ILE A 159 20.26 5.04 14.78
C ILE A 159 20.81 6.42 14.41
N GLU A 160 22.00 6.78 14.90
CA GLU A 160 22.63 8.07 14.55
C GLU A 160 22.91 8.18 13.05
N ASN A 161 23.30 7.08 12.41
CA ASN A 161 23.47 7.06 10.97
C ASN A 161 22.17 7.35 10.22
N ILE A 162 21.04 6.78 10.66
CA ILE A 162 19.71 7.06 10.11
C ILE A 162 19.34 8.54 10.33
N LEU A 163 19.60 9.07 11.53
CA LEU A 163 19.29 10.45 11.89
C LEU A 163 20.23 11.47 11.22
N LYS A 164 21.33 11.03 10.60
CA LYS A 164 22.28 11.90 9.90
C LYS A 164 21.59 12.84 8.92
N GLY A 165 22.02 14.10 8.96
CA GLY A 165 21.45 15.18 8.13
C GLY A 165 20.10 15.70 8.66
N THR A 166 19.77 15.49 9.93
CA THR A 166 18.57 16.04 10.59
C THR A 166 18.95 16.77 11.87
N ALA A 167 18.03 17.56 12.43
CA ALA A 167 18.21 18.23 13.72
C ALA A 167 18.38 17.26 14.91
N MET A 168 18.05 15.98 14.73
CA MET A 168 18.15 14.95 15.76
C MET A 168 19.53 14.29 15.82
N TYR A 169 20.37 14.44 14.78
CA TYR A 169 21.67 13.80 14.67
C TYR A 169 22.66 14.27 15.73
N ASN A 170 23.19 13.36 16.55
CA ASN A 170 24.09 13.63 17.68
C ASN A 170 23.57 14.73 18.61
N THR A 171 22.24 14.86 18.72
CA THR A 171 21.59 15.91 19.51
C THR A 171 20.97 15.33 20.77
N THR A 172 21.15 16.04 21.87
CA THR A 172 20.51 15.76 23.16
C THR A 172 19.33 16.69 23.44
N PHE A 173 18.42 16.23 24.28
CA PHE A 173 17.34 17.03 24.85
C PHE A 173 17.12 16.64 26.31
N ASP A 174 16.58 17.58 27.06
CA ASP A 174 16.19 17.38 28.45
C ASP A 174 14.70 17.04 28.54
N TYR A 175 14.33 16.20 29.51
CA TYR A 175 12.95 15.95 29.89
C TYR A 175 12.84 15.70 31.39
N ILE A 176 11.64 15.88 31.94
CA ILE A 176 11.33 15.50 33.32
C ILE A 176 10.81 14.06 33.32
N ASP A 177 11.47 13.17 34.06
CA ASP A 177 11.04 11.78 34.23
C ASP A 177 9.83 11.64 35.17
N ASP A 178 9.30 10.43 35.30
CA ASP A 178 8.13 10.17 36.14
C ASP A 178 8.41 10.36 37.65
N ALA A 179 9.70 10.46 38.05
CA ALA A 179 10.13 10.78 39.41
C ALA A 179 10.35 12.30 39.63
N GLY A 180 10.14 13.13 38.60
CA GLY A 180 10.29 14.57 38.67
C GLY A 180 11.72 15.06 38.47
N ASN A 181 12.66 14.21 38.05
CA ASN A 181 14.05 14.59 37.82
C ASN A 181 14.26 15.06 36.37
N THR A 182 15.12 16.07 36.19
CA THR A 182 15.61 16.45 34.86
C THR A 182 16.63 15.42 34.37
N VAL A 183 16.34 14.80 33.23
CA VAL A 183 17.20 13.83 32.56
C VAL A 183 17.58 14.34 31.18
N THR A 184 18.88 14.35 30.88
CA THR A 184 19.41 14.63 29.54
C THR A 184 19.62 13.32 28.78
N THR A 185 19.04 13.19 27.58
CA THR A 185 19.22 12.03 26.72
C THR A 185 19.40 12.44 25.25
N SER A 186 20.02 11.58 24.44
CA SER A 186 20.10 11.76 22.98
C SER A 186 18.85 11.21 22.30
N TYR A 187 18.51 11.71 21.11
CA TYR A 187 17.46 11.11 20.29
C TYR A 187 17.72 9.63 19.99
N ALA A 188 18.96 9.24 19.67
CA ALA A 188 19.27 7.82 19.43
C ALA A 188 18.98 6.93 20.65
N LYS A 189 19.38 7.36 21.85
CA LYS A 189 19.03 6.66 23.10
C LYS A 189 17.51 6.61 23.34
N ALA A 190 16.77 7.67 23.02
CA ALA A 190 15.32 7.68 23.15
C ALA A 190 14.65 6.67 22.18
N PHE A 191 15.11 6.58 20.93
CA PHE A 191 14.63 5.56 19.99
C PHE A 191 15.02 4.14 20.39
N LEU A 192 16.21 3.93 20.94
CA LEU A 192 16.61 2.61 21.47
C LEU A 192 15.75 2.21 22.68
N ALA A 193 15.45 3.14 23.58
CA ALA A 193 14.52 2.90 24.68
C ALA A 193 13.10 2.63 24.18
N ALA A 194 12.66 3.34 23.14
CA ALA A 194 11.38 3.10 22.48
C ALA A 194 11.29 1.69 21.89
N ALA A 195 12.36 1.21 21.26
CA ALA A 195 12.44 -0.15 20.76
C ALA A 195 12.36 -1.20 21.86
N ALA A 196 13.13 -1.02 22.94
CA ALA A 196 13.07 -1.91 24.10
C ALA A 196 11.68 -1.95 24.76
N TYR A 197 10.94 -0.84 24.72
CA TYR A 197 9.60 -0.73 25.31
C TYR A 197 8.49 -1.28 24.42
N SER A 198 8.62 -1.13 23.10
CA SER A 198 7.56 -1.42 22.12
C SER A 198 7.79 -2.70 21.29
N GLU A 199 8.97 -3.30 21.42
CA GLU A 199 9.45 -4.41 20.59
C GLU A 199 9.55 -4.07 19.08
N VAL A 200 9.56 -2.78 18.73
CA VAL A 200 9.72 -2.28 17.35
C VAL A 200 11.17 -1.90 17.07
N SER A 201 11.68 -2.22 15.90
CA SER A 201 13.01 -1.82 15.42
C SER A 201 13.27 -0.31 15.64
N PRO A 202 14.34 0.08 16.35
CA PRO A 202 14.68 1.49 16.54
C PRO A 202 15.09 2.15 15.24
N TYR A 203 15.55 1.37 14.25
CA TYR A 203 15.86 1.86 12.92
C TYR A 203 14.58 2.22 12.17
N HIS A 204 13.54 1.38 12.27
CA HIS A 204 12.22 1.69 11.73
C HIS A 204 11.62 2.93 12.39
N LEU A 205 11.65 3.00 13.72
CA LEU A 205 11.12 4.14 14.48
C LEU A 205 11.84 5.45 14.12
N ALA A 206 13.18 5.44 14.08
CA ALA A 206 13.98 6.61 13.73
C ALA A 206 13.76 7.04 12.26
N SER A 207 13.69 6.10 11.33
CA SER A 207 13.42 6.37 9.91
C SER A 207 12.04 7.00 9.73
N ARG A 208 11.01 6.43 10.37
CA ARG A 208 9.65 6.96 10.33
C ARG A 208 9.59 8.37 10.92
N ALA A 209 10.13 8.58 12.12
CA ALA A 209 10.18 9.91 12.72
C ALA A 209 10.92 10.90 11.81
N LYS A 210 12.08 10.53 11.25
CA LYS A 210 12.81 11.36 10.28
C LYS A 210 11.92 11.80 9.13
N GLN A 211 11.17 10.88 8.52
CA GLN A 211 10.26 11.19 7.42
C GLN A 211 9.09 12.10 7.85
N GLU A 212 8.51 11.85 9.03
CA GLU A 212 7.30 12.53 9.48
C GLU A 212 7.53 13.97 9.96
N ILE A 213 8.69 14.23 10.57
CA ILE A 213 8.92 15.50 11.28
C ILE A 213 10.14 16.29 10.81
N THR A 214 10.99 15.77 9.93
CA THR A 214 12.14 16.55 9.45
C THR A 214 11.71 17.48 8.32
N THR A 215 11.89 18.79 8.49
CA THR A 215 11.59 19.81 7.46
C THR A 215 12.85 20.40 6.82
N GLY A 216 14.01 20.12 7.39
CA GLY A 216 15.32 20.54 6.91
C GLY A 216 16.43 19.92 7.77
N SER A 217 17.69 20.17 7.42
CA SER A 217 18.82 19.57 8.14
C SER A 217 18.95 20.02 9.60
N THR A 218 18.35 21.16 9.94
CA THR A 218 18.38 21.77 11.29
C THR A 218 16.99 22.10 11.83
N THR A 219 15.92 21.78 11.09
CA THR A 219 14.55 22.16 11.45
C THR A 219 13.62 20.94 11.49
N LEU A 220 12.71 20.96 12.45
CA LEU A 220 11.66 19.95 12.62
C LEU A 220 10.27 20.59 12.47
N SER A 221 9.27 19.75 12.25
CA SER A 221 7.85 20.13 12.21
C SER A 221 7.40 20.74 13.53
N ASN A 222 6.39 21.62 13.47
CA ASN A 222 5.72 22.13 14.66
C ASN A 222 5.02 21.04 15.49
N SER A 223 4.81 19.84 14.93
CA SER A 223 4.35 18.66 15.70
C SER A 223 5.28 18.31 16.88
N VAL A 224 6.53 18.78 16.87
CA VAL A 224 7.54 18.47 17.90
C VAL A 224 8.28 19.70 18.42
N SER A 225 7.78 20.90 18.14
CA SER A 225 8.42 22.13 18.63
C SER A 225 8.20 22.35 20.13
N GLY A 226 7.08 21.86 20.67
CA GLY A 226 6.62 22.17 22.03
C GLY A 226 6.09 23.61 22.18
N THR A 227 5.99 24.36 21.09
CA THR A 227 5.60 25.78 21.06
C THR A 227 4.39 26.07 20.18
N PHE A 228 3.73 25.03 19.66
CA PHE A 228 2.56 25.20 18.82
C PHE A 228 1.39 25.75 19.63
N ALA A 229 0.81 26.86 19.18
CA ALA A 229 -0.19 27.63 19.92
C ALA A 229 -1.40 26.76 20.35
N GLY A 230 -1.74 26.79 21.64
CA GLY A 230 -2.84 26.00 22.22
C GLY A 230 -2.49 24.55 22.57
N PHE A 231 -1.29 24.10 22.22
CA PHE A 231 -0.75 22.77 22.50
C PHE A 231 0.71 22.83 22.99
N GLU A 232 1.06 23.90 23.70
CA GLU A 232 2.40 24.12 24.23
C GLU A 232 2.82 22.96 25.16
N GLY A 233 4.09 22.57 25.07
CA GLY A 233 4.64 21.44 25.82
C GLY A 233 4.26 20.05 25.29
N LEU A 234 3.48 19.94 24.22
CA LEU A 234 3.13 18.66 23.60
C LEU A 234 4.00 18.34 22.39
N TYR A 235 4.23 17.04 22.18
CA TYR A 235 5.09 16.52 21.12
C TYR A 235 4.46 15.29 20.47
N ASN A 236 4.65 15.14 19.16
CA ASN A 236 4.20 13.98 18.40
C ASN A 236 5.21 13.65 17.27
N PHE A 237 6.09 12.68 17.52
CA PHE A 237 7.19 12.32 16.60
C PHE A 237 6.77 11.43 15.44
N TYR A 238 5.56 10.87 15.46
CA TYR A 238 5.08 9.91 14.47
C TYR A 238 3.77 10.35 13.80
N ASN A 239 3.36 11.61 13.99
CA ASN A 239 2.10 12.19 13.48
C ASN A 239 0.85 11.33 13.79
N ILE A 240 0.86 10.59 14.90
CA ILE A 240 -0.27 9.72 15.28
C ILE A 240 -1.49 10.60 15.58
N GLY A 241 -2.61 10.29 14.93
CA GLY A 241 -3.85 11.07 15.03
C GLY A 241 -3.87 12.36 14.19
N ALA A 242 -2.85 12.62 13.38
CA ALA A 242 -2.82 13.76 12.45
C ALA A 242 -3.53 13.40 11.14
N TYR A 243 -4.84 13.62 11.08
CA TYR A 243 -5.62 13.48 9.84
C TYR A 243 -5.68 14.79 9.05
N ASN A 244 -5.92 14.66 7.73
CA ASN A 244 -6.00 15.79 6.81
C ASN A 244 -7.02 16.84 7.29
N SER A 245 -6.65 18.12 7.18
CA SER A 245 -7.49 19.25 7.53
C SER A 245 -7.31 20.35 6.49
N THR A 246 -8.41 21.01 6.13
CA THR A 246 -8.41 22.18 5.23
C THR A 246 -7.97 23.46 5.94
N VAL A 247 -7.80 23.43 7.27
CA VAL A 247 -7.31 24.56 8.07
C VAL A 247 -5.79 24.50 8.14
N ALA A 248 -5.12 25.64 7.95
CA ALA A 248 -3.67 25.74 8.08
C ALA A 248 -3.22 25.25 9.47
N GLY A 249 -2.28 24.30 9.51
CA GLY A 249 -1.82 23.67 10.77
C GLY A 249 -2.83 22.71 11.41
N GLY A 250 -3.98 22.44 10.79
CA GLY A 250 -5.04 21.61 11.37
C GLY A 250 -4.62 20.15 11.60
N ALA A 251 -3.85 19.56 10.69
CA ALA A 251 -3.31 18.22 10.89
C ALA A 251 -2.36 18.14 12.11
N ILE A 252 -1.53 19.16 12.32
CA ILE A 252 -0.64 19.28 13.48
C ILE A 252 -1.47 19.42 14.76
N ALA A 253 -2.48 20.30 14.77
CA ALA A 253 -3.38 20.46 15.90
C ALA A 253 -4.12 19.15 16.25
N ASN A 254 -4.56 18.38 15.25
CA ASN A 254 -5.20 17.08 15.45
C ASN A 254 -4.23 16.07 16.08
N GLY A 255 -3.00 15.98 15.57
CA GLY A 255 -1.95 15.13 16.15
C GLY A 255 -1.59 15.53 17.58
N LEU A 256 -1.53 16.82 17.90
CA LEU A 256 -1.25 17.31 19.25
C LEU A 256 -2.45 17.17 20.19
N LYS A 257 -3.68 17.18 19.68
CA LYS A 257 -4.87 16.80 20.43
C LYS A 257 -4.82 15.33 20.84
N TYR A 258 -4.39 14.45 19.94
CA TYR A 258 -4.12 13.06 20.30
C TYR A 258 -3.01 12.96 21.34
N ALA A 259 -1.90 13.67 21.16
CA ALA A 259 -0.80 13.72 22.14
C ALA A 259 -1.26 14.15 23.55
N LYS A 260 -2.26 15.02 23.65
CA LYS A 260 -2.86 15.50 24.91
C LYS A 260 -3.78 14.48 25.57
N SER A 261 -4.65 13.83 24.80
CA SER A 261 -5.82 13.13 25.34
C SER A 261 -5.91 11.66 24.96
N GLY A 262 -5.09 11.20 24.01
CA GLY A 262 -5.06 9.84 23.52
C GLY A 262 -6.37 9.41 22.82
N SER A 263 -6.58 8.10 22.83
CA SER A 263 -7.80 7.43 22.35
C SER A 263 -8.88 7.34 23.44
N THR A 264 -10.00 6.69 23.14
CA THR A 264 -11.01 6.33 24.15
C THR A 264 -10.58 5.16 25.05
N SER A 265 -9.50 4.44 24.72
CA SER A 265 -8.99 3.33 25.52
C SER A 265 -8.02 3.82 26.58
N ALA A 266 -8.45 3.76 27.85
CA ALA A 266 -7.59 4.13 28.99
C ALA A 266 -6.31 3.28 29.03
N THR A 267 -6.41 1.98 28.80
CA THR A 267 -5.25 1.07 28.78
C THR A 267 -4.27 1.44 27.67
N LEU A 268 -4.75 1.72 26.45
CA LEU A 268 -3.88 2.15 25.36
C LEU A 268 -3.20 3.47 25.72
N ASN A 269 -3.93 4.43 26.30
CA ASN A 269 -3.39 5.73 26.68
C ASN A 269 -2.30 5.59 27.75
N THR A 270 -2.51 4.75 28.76
CA THR A 270 -1.52 4.45 29.80
C THR A 270 -0.26 3.84 29.20
N ASN A 271 -0.38 2.78 28.39
CA ASN A 271 0.77 2.10 27.81
C ASN A 271 1.47 2.95 26.75
N SER A 272 0.73 3.86 26.10
CA SER A 272 1.31 4.80 25.13
C SER A 272 1.82 6.08 25.80
N LEU A 273 1.93 6.13 27.13
CA LEU A 273 2.47 7.26 27.87
C LEU A 273 1.77 8.61 27.60
N ILE A 274 0.47 8.61 27.32
CA ILE A 274 -0.34 9.83 27.19
C ILE A 274 -0.48 10.51 28.58
N PRO A 275 -0.35 11.84 28.70
CA PRO A 275 -0.03 12.79 27.65
C PRO A 275 1.45 12.78 27.25
N TRP A 276 1.71 13.07 25.97
CA TRP A 276 3.05 13.28 25.42
C TRP A 276 3.56 14.69 25.69
N ASN A 277 3.68 15.03 26.98
CA ASN A 277 4.09 16.34 27.49
C ASN A 277 5.62 16.54 27.53
N ASN A 278 6.39 15.62 26.96
CA ASN A 278 7.81 15.79 26.67
C ASN A 278 8.22 14.93 25.47
N ARG A 279 9.40 15.20 24.91
CA ARG A 279 9.92 14.50 23.73
C ARG A 279 10.09 13.00 23.99
N TYR A 280 10.62 12.60 25.14
CA TYR A 280 10.85 11.19 25.47
C TYR A 280 9.55 10.37 25.45
N ARG A 281 8.51 10.85 26.14
CA ARG A 281 7.19 10.20 26.17
C ARG A 281 6.56 10.09 24.80
N SER A 282 6.70 11.12 23.95
CA SER A 282 6.20 11.08 22.58
C SER A 282 6.91 10.06 21.69
N ILE A 283 8.22 9.87 21.88
CA ILE A 283 9.05 8.91 21.12
C ILE A 283 8.77 7.47 21.61
N VAL A 284 8.79 7.24 22.91
CA VAL A 284 8.60 5.89 23.49
C VAL A 284 7.14 5.46 23.44
N GLY A 285 6.24 6.35 23.85
CA GLY A 285 4.80 6.09 23.89
C GLY A 285 4.18 5.98 22.50
N GLY A 286 4.62 6.80 21.55
CA GLY A 286 4.22 6.67 20.15
C GLY A 286 4.70 5.36 19.51
N ALA A 287 5.91 4.90 19.86
CA ALA A 287 6.41 3.60 19.40
C ALA A 287 5.56 2.43 19.91
N TYR A 288 5.07 2.48 21.15
CA TYR A 288 4.14 1.48 21.68
C TYR A 288 2.89 1.34 20.81
N ILE A 289 2.30 2.46 20.35
CA ILE A 289 1.12 2.42 19.46
C ILE A 289 1.47 1.72 18.15
N ILE A 290 2.64 2.01 17.57
CA ILE A 290 3.10 1.37 16.33
C ILE A 290 3.27 -0.14 16.53
N GLY A 291 3.96 -0.55 17.60
CA GLY A 291 4.20 -1.95 17.94
C GLY A 291 2.91 -2.72 18.19
N TYR A 292 2.05 -2.17 19.04
CA TYR A 292 0.73 -2.73 19.37
C TYR A 292 -0.17 -2.89 18.14
N SER A 293 -0.18 -1.89 17.26
CA SER A 293 -1.09 -1.87 16.11
C SER A 293 -0.65 -2.82 14.99
N TYR A 294 0.64 -3.09 14.84
CA TYR A 294 1.16 -3.82 13.67
C TYR A 294 2.05 -5.00 14.05
N ILE A 295 3.15 -4.73 14.75
CA ILE A 295 4.20 -5.73 15.04
C ILE A 295 3.65 -6.88 15.90
N ALA A 296 2.98 -6.56 17.01
CA ALA A 296 2.34 -7.54 17.90
C ALA A 296 1.21 -8.35 17.23
N ARG A 297 0.73 -7.91 16.07
CA ARG A 297 -0.27 -8.63 15.25
C ARG A 297 0.36 -9.53 14.19
N GLY A 298 1.68 -9.53 14.07
CA GLY A 298 2.43 -10.26 13.04
C GLY A 298 2.61 -9.49 11.74
N GLN A 299 2.18 -8.22 11.65
CA GLN A 299 2.42 -7.36 10.48
C GLN A 299 3.78 -6.67 10.60
N ASN A 300 4.82 -7.49 10.65
CA ASN A 300 6.17 -7.08 11.02
C ASN A 300 7.09 -6.71 9.85
N THR A 301 6.53 -6.47 8.67
CA THR A 301 7.22 -5.87 7.52
C THR A 301 6.30 -4.82 6.89
N ILE A 302 6.85 -3.86 6.14
CA ILE A 302 6.04 -2.86 5.43
C ILE A 302 5.08 -3.57 4.44
N TYR A 303 5.56 -4.64 3.81
CA TYR A 303 4.73 -5.52 2.98
C TYR A 303 3.53 -6.09 3.74
N LEU A 304 3.73 -6.67 4.93
CA LEU A 304 2.64 -7.25 5.72
C LEU A 304 1.72 -6.18 6.32
N GLN A 305 2.20 -4.96 6.55
CA GLN A 305 1.34 -3.83 6.90
C GLN A 305 0.44 -3.41 5.72
N LYS A 306 0.91 -3.55 4.47
CA LYS A 306 0.12 -3.22 3.28
C LYS A 306 -0.87 -4.29 2.90
N PHE A 307 -0.44 -5.54 2.80
CA PHE A 307 -1.23 -6.62 2.23
C PHE A 307 -1.89 -7.49 3.31
N ASN A 308 -1.38 -7.47 4.53
CA ASN A 308 -1.76 -8.35 5.63
C ASN A 308 -2.03 -9.80 5.22
N MET A 309 -0.94 -10.53 4.99
CA MET A 309 -0.96 -11.95 4.68
C MET A 309 -0.81 -12.82 5.93
N THR A 310 -1.10 -12.25 7.11
CA THR A 310 -1.05 -12.96 8.38
C THR A 310 -2.38 -13.65 8.67
N GLN A 311 -2.40 -14.61 9.59
CA GLN A 311 -3.64 -15.28 10.01
C GLN A 311 -4.60 -14.35 10.77
N LYS A 312 -4.11 -13.23 11.31
CA LYS A 312 -4.92 -12.27 12.06
C LYS A 312 -5.45 -11.20 11.09
N SER A 313 -6.76 -11.18 10.91
CA SER A 313 -7.43 -10.19 10.05
C SER A 313 -6.94 -10.23 8.60
N THR A 314 -6.66 -11.42 8.04
CA THR A 314 -6.13 -11.61 6.67
C THR A 314 -6.86 -10.74 5.65
N TYR A 315 -6.11 -10.05 4.78
CA TYR A 315 -6.59 -9.07 3.78
C TYR A 315 -7.26 -7.81 4.35
N ALA A 316 -7.30 -7.65 5.67
CA ALA A 316 -7.85 -6.48 6.37
C ALA A 316 -6.79 -5.86 7.29
N HIS A 317 -7.14 -4.79 8.00
CA HIS A 317 -6.22 -4.06 8.88
C HIS A 317 -4.93 -3.66 8.13
N GLN A 318 -5.09 -3.15 6.91
CA GLN A 318 -3.99 -2.68 6.09
C GLN A 318 -3.69 -1.22 6.44
N TYR A 319 -2.42 -0.89 6.63
CA TYR A 319 -1.96 0.45 7.00
C TYR A 319 -2.21 1.48 5.91
N MET A 320 -2.22 1.04 4.65
CA MET A 320 -2.20 1.92 3.48
C MET A 320 -2.97 1.31 2.30
N SER A 321 -3.69 2.15 1.57
CA SER A 321 -4.43 1.74 0.37
C SER A 321 -3.59 1.81 -0.90
N ASN A 322 -2.57 2.69 -0.95
CA ASN A 322 -1.67 2.79 -2.10
C ASN A 322 -0.87 1.49 -2.28
N VAL A 323 -1.09 0.79 -3.39
CA VAL A 323 -0.42 -0.49 -3.70
C VAL A 323 1.09 -0.35 -3.87
N GLU A 324 1.58 0.83 -4.24
CA GLU A 324 3.01 1.11 -4.49
C GLU A 324 3.77 1.46 -3.20
N ALA A 325 3.05 1.64 -2.08
CA ALA A 325 3.60 2.21 -0.87
C ALA A 325 4.74 1.38 -0.26
N PRO A 326 4.65 0.03 -0.11
CA PRO A 326 5.76 -0.76 0.43
C PRO A 326 7.06 -0.61 -0.36
N TYR A 327 6.96 -0.66 -1.69
CA TYR A 327 8.08 -0.43 -2.59
C TYR A 327 8.70 0.95 -2.35
N SER A 328 7.88 2.00 -2.32
CA SER A 328 8.38 3.37 -2.18
C SER A 328 8.98 3.67 -0.79
N GLU A 329 8.37 3.15 0.28
CA GLU A 329 8.84 3.32 1.65
C GLU A 329 10.09 2.48 1.91
N GLY A 330 10.12 1.23 1.44
CA GLY A 330 11.30 0.37 1.51
C GLY A 330 12.53 1.03 0.89
N ARG A 331 12.41 1.68 -0.27
CA ARG A 331 13.53 2.42 -0.89
C ARG A 331 14.03 3.59 -0.04
N ARG A 332 13.15 4.26 0.71
CA ARG A 332 13.57 5.33 1.62
C ARG A 332 14.34 4.78 2.82
N VAL A 333 13.90 3.62 3.32
CA VAL A 333 14.60 2.88 4.37
C VAL A 333 15.98 2.43 3.87
N ALA A 334 16.07 1.85 2.67
CA ALA A 334 17.33 1.45 2.04
C ALA A 334 18.37 2.59 2.01
N ALA A 335 17.94 3.80 1.65
CA ALA A 335 18.81 4.98 1.61
C ALA A 335 19.41 5.34 2.98
N ALA A 336 18.74 4.98 4.09
CA ALA A 336 19.24 5.20 5.44
C ALA A 336 20.31 4.17 5.85
N TYR A 337 20.40 3.03 5.16
CA TYR A 337 21.36 1.96 5.40
C TYR A 337 22.59 1.98 4.48
N LEU A 338 22.66 2.87 3.49
CA LEU A 338 23.75 2.92 2.50
C LEU A 338 25.17 3.07 3.09
N SER A 339 25.31 3.54 4.33
CA SER A 339 26.61 3.63 5.03
C SER A 339 26.79 2.58 6.13
N MET A 340 25.99 1.50 6.10
CA MET A 340 25.92 0.45 7.13
C MET A 340 26.17 -0.95 6.55
N GLU A 341 27.09 -1.08 5.59
CA GLU A 341 27.41 -2.32 4.83
C GLU A 341 27.66 -3.56 5.72
N GLU A 342 28.14 -3.36 6.96
CA GLU A 342 28.45 -4.44 7.90
C GLU A 342 27.30 -4.83 8.85
N THR A 343 26.12 -4.23 8.70
CA THR A 343 24.99 -4.47 9.62
C THR A 343 24.18 -5.68 9.16
N PRO A 344 23.96 -6.69 10.03
CA PRO A 344 23.08 -7.79 9.67
C PRO A 344 21.64 -7.28 9.62
N ILE A 345 20.98 -7.43 8.48
CA ILE A 345 19.59 -7.07 8.27
C ILE A 345 18.81 -8.36 8.02
N VAL A 346 17.68 -8.52 8.71
CA VAL A 346 16.83 -9.70 8.56
C VAL A 346 15.62 -9.33 7.72
N PHE A 347 15.41 -10.06 6.64
CA PHE A 347 14.26 -9.91 5.75
C PHE A 347 13.30 -11.09 5.93
N SER A 348 12.02 -10.81 6.09
CA SER A 348 10.92 -11.79 6.14
C SER A 348 10.12 -11.68 4.83
N ILE A 349 10.41 -12.58 3.90
CA ILE A 349 9.97 -12.50 2.51
C ILE A 349 8.77 -13.42 2.29
N PRO A 350 7.60 -12.91 1.89
CA PRO A 350 6.42 -13.73 1.67
C PRO A 350 6.62 -14.82 0.61
N VAL A 351 6.06 -15.99 0.89
CA VAL A 351 5.94 -17.12 -0.04
C VAL A 351 4.49 -17.60 0.00
N TYR A 352 3.84 -17.62 -1.16
CA TYR A 352 2.45 -18.07 -1.30
C TYR A 352 2.40 -19.50 -1.83
N ASN A 353 1.30 -20.18 -1.55
CA ASN A 353 0.97 -21.43 -2.23
C ASN A 353 0.55 -21.11 -3.67
N ASN A 354 0.88 -22.00 -4.61
CA ASN A 354 0.47 -21.91 -6.03
C ASN A 354 0.84 -20.57 -6.72
N MET A 355 2.02 -20.01 -6.41
CA MET A 355 2.53 -18.85 -7.13
C MET A 355 2.72 -19.13 -8.64
N PRO A 356 2.62 -18.10 -9.50
CA PRO A 356 3.00 -18.23 -10.90
C PRO A 356 4.45 -18.70 -11.02
N ALA A 357 4.74 -19.57 -12.00
CA ALA A 357 6.08 -20.14 -12.19
C ALA A 357 7.16 -19.05 -12.34
N GLU A 358 6.85 -18.03 -13.12
CA GLU A 358 7.70 -16.85 -13.30
C GLU A 358 7.21 -15.67 -12.48
N LYS A 359 8.11 -14.73 -12.19
CA LYS A 359 7.73 -13.47 -11.54
C LYS A 359 6.76 -12.66 -12.41
N VAL A 360 5.77 -12.05 -11.78
CA VAL A 360 4.76 -11.25 -12.49
C VAL A 360 5.40 -10.02 -13.10
N SER A 361 5.31 -9.85 -14.41
CA SER A 361 5.83 -8.67 -15.10
C SER A 361 4.97 -7.43 -14.82
N ALA A 362 5.56 -6.24 -14.93
CA ALA A 362 4.82 -4.99 -14.84
C ALA A 362 3.68 -4.96 -15.89
N PRO A 363 2.50 -4.40 -15.57
CA PRO A 363 1.38 -4.32 -16.50
C PRO A 363 1.77 -3.70 -17.85
N ALA A 364 1.56 -4.48 -18.93
CA ALA A 364 1.72 -4.01 -20.29
C ALA A 364 0.61 -3.03 -20.67
N ALA A 365 0.89 -2.11 -21.59
CA ALA A 365 -0.08 -1.10 -22.03
C ALA A 365 -1.40 -1.76 -22.47
N VAL A 366 -2.52 -1.23 -21.99
CA VAL A 366 -3.87 -1.62 -22.42
C VAL A 366 -4.63 -0.39 -22.91
N SER A 367 -5.47 -0.60 -23.91
CA SER A 367 -6.36 0.41 -24.47
C SER A 367 -7.65 0.55 -23.66
N ASN A 368 -8.43 1.61 -23.90
CA ASN A 368 -9.73 1.80 -23.27
C ASN A 368 -10.77 0.79 -23.83
N PRO A 369 -11.44 -0.02 -22.98
CA PRO A 369 -12.43 -1.01 -23.39
C PRO A 369 -13.86 -0.45 -23.62
N ASN A 370 -14.08 0.86 -23.44
CA ASN A 370 -15.42 1.43 -23.43
C ASN A 370 -16.03 1.51 -24.84
N ASN A 371 -16.93 0.58 -25.12
CA ASN A 371 -17.69 0.46 -26.36
C ASN A 371 -19.17 0.87 -26.22
N TYR A 372 -19.53 1.71 -25.24
CA TYR A 372 -20.91 2.17 -25.09
C TYR A 372 -21.24 3.38 -25.96
N LEU A 373 -22.51 3.48 -26.40
CA LEU A 373 -23.08 4.71 -26.96
C LEU A 373 -23.45 5.71 -25.86
N SER A 374 -23.20 7.00 -26.11
CA SER A 374 -23.71 8.13 -25.32
C SER A 374 -25.05 8.64 -25.83
N ALA A 375 -25.35 8.43 -27.11
CA ALA A 375 -26.64 8.73 -27.73
C ALA A 375 -26.94 7.74 -28.87
N LEU A 376 -28.23 7.45 -29.05
CA LEU A 376 -28.79 6.73 -30.19
C LEU A 376 -30.15 7.35 -30.52
N SER A 377 -30.32 7.85 -31.73
CA SER A 377 -31.59 8.41 -32.21
C SER A 377 -31.91 7.94 -33.62
N VAL A 378 -33.20 7.83 -33.90
CA VAL A 378 -33.72 7.50 -35.23
C VAL A 378 -34.67 8.62 -35.65
N LYS A 379 -34.55 9.11 -36.88
CA LYS A 379 -35.41 10.18 -37.42
C LYS A 379 -36.11 9.74 -38.69
N ASP A 380 -37.30 10.27 -38.94
CA ASP A 380 -38.01 10.13 -40.21
C ASP A 380 -37.39 11.03 -41.31
N ASN A 381 -37.95 10.94 -42.53
CA ASN A 381 -37.52 11.74 -43.68
C ASN A 381 -37.71 13.26 -43.52
N ASN A 382 -38.54 13.68 -42.57
CA ASN A 382 -38.79 15.09 -42.26
C ASN A 382 -37.88 15.60 -41.12
N GLY A 383 -37.03 14.72 -40.56
CA GLY A 383 -36.16 15.03 -39.44
C GLY A 383 -36.84 14.94 -38.07
N ASN A 384 -38.06 14.42 -37.98
CA ASN A 384 -38.74 14.20 -36.70
C ASN A 384 -38.15 12.98 -36.00
N GLU A 385 -37.92 13.10 -34.69
CA GLU A 385 -37.38 12.00 -33.88
C GLU A 385 -38.43 10.91 -33.65
N LEU A 386 -38.02 9.66 -33.88
CA LEU A 386 -38.82 8.46 -33.73
C LEU A 386 -38.45 7.78 -32.41
N ILE A 387 -39.46 7.40 -31.63
CA ILE A 387 -39.27 6.89 -30.27
C ILE A 387 -38.91 5.40 -30.32
N LEU A 388 -37.71 5.08 -29.87
CA LEU A 388 -37.28 3.70 -29.64
C LEU A 388 -37.95 3.11 -28.39
N THR A 389 -38.30 1.82 -28.46
CA THR A 389 -38.79 1.04 -27.32
C THR A 389 -37.83 -0.13 -27.03
N PRO A 390 -37.23 -0.21 -25.83
CA PRO A 390 -37.25 0.80 -24.77
C PRO A 390 -36.56 2.10 -25.19
N THR A 391 -36.82 3.20 -24.48
CA THR A 391 -36.06 4.44 -24.71
C THR A 391 -34.58 4.22 -24.43
N PHE A 392 -33.72 4.72 -25.31
CA PHE A 392 -32.28 4.58 -25.16
C PHE A 392 -31.78 5.21 -23.85
N THR A 393 -30.94 4.47 -23.14
CA THR A 393 -30.18 4.96 -21.98
C THR A 393 -28.77 4.40 -22.03
N VAL A 394 -27.78 5.19 -21.58
CA VAL A 394 -26.38 4.76 -21.55
C VAL A 394 -26.22 3.56 -20.61
N CYS A 395 -25.56 2.50 -21.11
CA CYS A 395 -25.47 1.18 -20.47
C CYS A 395 -26.83 0.48 -20.22
N GLY A 396 -27.87 0.85 -20.97
CA GLY A 396 -29.17 0.20 -20.98
C GLY A 396 -29.28 -0.93 -22.02
N SER A 397 -30.43 -1.03 -22.67
CA SER A 397 -30.71 -2.09 -23.67
C SER A 397 -29.75 -2.03 -24.86
N GLU A 398 -29.47 -3.19 -25.45
CA GLU A 398 -28.76 -3.36 -26.72
C GLU A 398 -29.72 -3.66 -27.87
N THR A 399 -31.01 -3.86 -27.59
CA THR A 399 -32.05 -4.13 -28.59
C THR A 399 -33.21 -3.15 -28.43
N PHE A 400 -33.69 -2.64 -29.55
CA PHE A 400 -34.76 -1.65 -29.63
C PHE A 400 -35.74 -2.04 -30.73
N ASP A 401 -37.01 -1.75 -30.49
CA ASP A 401 -38.08 -1.86 -31.47
C ASP A 401 -38.62 -0.47 -31.80
N LEU A 402 -38.96 -0.27 -33.07
CA LEU A 402 -39.54 0.95 -33.60
C LEU A 402 -40.65 0.59 -34.58
N ILE A 403 -41.83 1.21 -34.42
CA ILE A 403 -42.93 1.07 -35.35
C ILE A 403 -43.05 2.36 -36.16
N VAL A 404 -43.09 2.24 -37.49
CA VAL A 404 -43.23 3.38 -38.40
C VAL A 404 -44.45 3.23 -39.31
N ASP A 405 -45.05 4.35 -39.66
CA ASP A 405 -46.18 4.40 -40.59
C ASP A 405 -45.78 3.91 -41.99
N SER A 406 -46.76 3.40 -42.75
CA SER A 406 -46.59 2.93 -44.13
C SER A 406 -45.99 3.98 -45.08
N THR A 407 -46.11 5.26 -44.75
CA THR A 407 -45.59 6.40 -45.52
C THR A 407 -44.09 6.67 -45.29
N VAL A 408 -43.47 6.08 -44.26
CA VAL A 408 -42.04 6.27 -43.97
C VAL A 408 -41.21 5.43 -44.94
N GLU A 409 -40.54 6.08 -45.89
CA GLU A 409 -39.71 5.40 -46.91
C GLU A 409 -38.28 5.15 -46.45
N SER A 410 -37.74 6.01 -45.58
CA SER A 410 -36.43 5.85 -44.99
C SER A 410 -36.38 6.41 -43.57
N VAL A 411 -35.34 6.01 -42.85
CA VAL A 411 -35.00 6.56 -41.53
C VAL A 411 -33.53 6.94 -41.52
N SER A 412 -33.18 7.95 -40.72
CA SER A 412 -31.80 8.31 -40.41
C SER A 412 -31.45 7.81 -39.01
N VAL A 413 -30.42 6.97 -38.88
CA VAL A 413 -29.89 6.51 -37.59
C VAL A 413 -28.64 7.31 -37.25
N GLU A 414 -28.67 8.00 -36.12
CA GLU A 414 -27.57 8.78 -35.59
C GLU A 414 -27.13 8.18 -34.24
N ALA A 415 -25.82 8.12 -34.02
CA ALA A 415 -25.27 7.58 -32.78
C ALA A 415 -23.95 8.28 -32.42
N ALA A 416 -23.68 8.40 -31.12
CA ALA A 416 -22.43 8.94 -30.60
C ALA A 416 -21.87 7.98 -29.55
N THR A 417 -20.55 7.81 -29.50
CA THR A 417 -19.87 6.97 -28.51
C THR A 417 -19.72 7.71 -27.17
N VAL A 418 -19.63 6.97 -26.07
CA VAL A 418 -19.22 7.54 -24.77
C VAL A 418 -17.74 7.89 -24.81
N SER A 419 -16.88 6.92 -25.17
CA SER A 419 -15.47 7.18 -25.31
C SER A 419 -15.16 7.86 -26.64
N LYS A 420 -14.36 8.93 -26.58
CA LYS A 420 -13.81 9.58 -27.79
C LYS A 420 -12.79 8.72 -28.53
N LYS A 421 -12.33 7.63 -27.91
CA LYS A 421 -11.37 6.67 -28.48
C LYS A 421 -12.05 5.51 -29.20
N ALA A 422 -13.37 5.34 -29.01
CA ALA A 422 -14.15 4.34 -29.71
C ALA A 422 -14.61 4.87 -31.08
N SER A 423 -14.90 3.95 -31.99
CA SER A 423 -15.51 4.25 -33.29
C SER A 423 -16.91 3.67 -33.38
N VAL A 424 -17.76 4.26 -34.23
CA VAL A 424 -19.13 3.81 -34.49
C VAL A 424 -19.34 3.59 -35.99
N ALA A 425 -20.02 2.50 -36.33
CA ALA A 425 -20.43 2.14 -37.68
C ALA A 425 -21.91 1.71 -37.70
N GLY A 426 -22.52 1.65 -38.88
CA GLY A 426 -23.95 1.30 -39.03
C GLY A 426 -24.92 2.46 -38.77
N THR A 427 -24.43 3.70 -38.81
CA THR A 427 -25.24 4.93 -38.82
C THR A 427 -25.45 5.42 -40.25
N GLY A 428 -26.42 6.30 -40.45
CA GLY A 428 -26.77 6.88 -41.75
C GLY A 428 -28.23 6.65 -42.14
N VAL A 429 -28.52 6.83 -43.42
CA VAL A 429 -29.89 6.72 -43.95
C VAL A 429 -30.13 5.30 -44.45
N PHE A 430 -31.24 4.70 -44.01
CA PHE A 430 -31.69 3.36 -44.37
C PHE A 430 -33.07 3.41 -45.01
N THR A 431 -33.22 2.78 -46.17
CA THR A 431 -34.54 2.57 -46.80
C THR A 431 -35.32 1.51 -46.03
N ILE A 432 -36.62 1.75 -45.79
CA ILE A 432 -37.49 0.86 -45.04
C ILE A 432 -38.46 0.14 -46.00
N ALA A 433 -38.27 -1.17 -46.12
CA ALA A 433 -39.17 -2.06 -46.82
C ALA A 433 -40.40 -2.41 -45.98
N SER A 434 -41.46 -2.93 -46.60
CA SER A 434 -42.61 -3.45 -45.87
C SER A 434 -42.21 -4.62 -44.96
N GLY A 435 -42.79 -4.68 -43.76
CA GLY A 435 -42.47 -5.71 -42.76
C GLY A 435 -41.33 -5.30 -41.82
N ILE A 436 -40.52 -6.28 -41.40
CA ILE A 436 -39.45 -6.09 -40.42
C ILE A 436 -38.15 -5.73 -41.13
N ASN A 437 -37.54 -4.62 -40.70
CA ASN A 437 -36.22 -4.17 -41.14
C ASN A 437 -35.30 -4.16 -39.91
N THR A 438 -34.04 -4.53 -40.07
CA THR A 438 -33.08 -4.53 -38.95
C THR A 438 -31.91 -3.63 -39.30
N VAL A 439 -31.62 -2.69 -38.41
CA VAL A 439 -30.42 -1.86 -38.46
C VAL A 439 -29.54 -2.20 -37.27
N THR A 440 -28.25 -2.41 -37.50
CA THR A 440 -27.27 -2.70 -36.45
C THR A 440 -26.22 -1.60 -36.40
N VAL A 441 -26.16 -0.90 -35.27
CA VAL A 441 -25.09 0.06 -34.95
C VAL A 441 -24.02 -0.69 -34.17
N VAL A 442 -22.77 -0.60 -34.64
CA VAL A 442 -21.63 -1.28 -34.02
C VAL A 442 -20.69 -0.24 -33.44
N VAL A 443 -20.36 -0.39 -32.16
CA VAL A 443 -19.33 0.41 -31.49
C VAL A 443 -18.10 -0.46 -31.27
N THR A 444 -16.94 0.02 -31.69
CA THR A 444 -15.65 -0.65 -31.47
C THR A 444 -14.80 0.20 -30.52
N ALA A 445 -14.44 -0.36 -29.36
CA ALA A 445 -13.55 0.29 -28.40
C ALA A 445 -12.09 0.36 -28.90
N GLU A 446 -11.25 1.11 -28.19
CA GLU A 446 -9.82 1.27 -28.52
C GLU A 446 -9.04 -0.05 -28.40
N ASP A 447 -9.50 -0.97 -27.55
CA ASP A 447 -8.94 -2.32 -27.40
C ASP A 447 -9.49 -3.33 -28.44
N GLY A 448 -10.39 -2.90 -29.32
CA GLY A 448 -11.03 -3.73 -30.33
C GLY A 448 -12.31 -4.44 -29.87
N ASN A 449 -12.70 -4.33 -28.60
CA ASN A 449 -13.95 -4.93 -28.12
C ASN A 449 -15.16 -4.27 -28.78
N THR A 450 -16.06 -5.08 -29.34
CA THR A 450 -17.23 -4.59 -30.06
C THR A 450 -18.52 -4.75 -29.25
N ARG A 451 -19.45 -3.81 -29.47
CA ARG A 451 -20.81 -3.85 -28.96
C ARG A 451 -21.79 -3.58 -30.08
N PHE A 452 -22.89 -4.32 -30.08
CA PHE A 452 -23.92 -4.26 -31.11
C PHE A 452 -25.20 -3.69 -30.52
N TYR A 453 -25.77 -2.68 -31.19
CA TYR A 453 -27.07 -2.12 -30.88
C TYR A 453 -28.01 -2.41 -32.06
N THR A 454 -29.04 -3.20 -31.80
CA THR A 454 -29.97 -3.68 -32.83
C THR A 454 -31.28 -2.92 -32.75
N ILE A 455 -31.72 -2.37 -33.88
CA ILE A 455 -32.99 -1.66 -34.02
C ILE A 455 -33.86 -2.44 -35.01
N ASN A 456 -34.94 -3.03 -34.51
CA ASN A 456 -35.97 -3.67 -35.33
C ASN A 456 -37.05 -2.65 -35.68
N ILE A 457 -37.17 -2.35 -36.97
CA ILE A 457 -38.09 -1.36 -37.50
C ILE A 457 -39.22 -2.09 -38.21
N VAL A 458 -40.42 -2.03 -37.64
CA VAL A 458 -41.63 -2.61 -38.21
C VAL A 458 -42.39 -1.53 -38.96
N LYS A 459 -42.49 -1.69 -40.29
CA LYS A 459 -43.33 -0.83 -41.14
C LYS A 459 -44.72 -1.42 -41.26
N GLN A 460 -45.72 -0.63 -40.83
CA GLN A 460 -47.14 -1.00 -40.88
C GLN A 460 -47.70 -1.09 -42.29
#